data_AF-A0A0Q0WY10-F1
#
_entry.id   AF-A0A0Q0WY10-F1
#
_cell.length_a   1.000
_cell.length_b   1.000
_cell.length_c   1.000
_cell.angle_alpha   90.00
_cell.angle_beta   90.00
_cell.angle_gamma   90.00
#
_symmetry.space_group_name_H-M   'P 1'
#
loop_
_entity.id
_entity.type
_entity.pdbx_description
1 polymer ?
#
loop_
_entity_poly.entity_id
_entity_poly.type
_entity_poly.pdbx_seq_one_letter_code
_entity_poly.pdbx_strand_id
1 'polypeptide(L)'
;MNSIFKITAALLIGILISCNNKPKPVVEKEVSKTNISLQTNNKNEESVEGVYETQSEPGSSSDCKISVEIIKTKNGYTYFLKTKLRKLKGKATFSTNESGEKIIVLKGIEWDEYEGDISREEGNDSIAESETDSKQLEIPVGIGASYATDTLTIQNYGNAMNSYTKISECGRKYIQLIKR
;
A
#
# COMPACT_ATOMS: atom_id res chain seq x y z
N MET A 1 28.57 52.11 56.60
CA MET A 1 29.70 52.96 56.17
C MET A 1 30.64 52.11 55.33
N ASN A 2 30.75 52.50 54.06
CA ASN A 2 31.88 52.36 53.12
C ASN A 2 32.37 50.92 52.83
N SER A 3 32.68 50.52 51.61
CA SER A 3 33.05 51.29 50.44
C SER A 3 32.75 50.47 49.18
N ILE A 4 32.20 51.16 48.19
CA ILE A 4 32.17 50.78 46.78
C ILE A 4 33.62 50.71 46.28
N PHE A 5 33.96 49.74 45.43
CA PHE A 5 34.88 49.98 44.32
C PHE A 5 34.52 49.07 43.13
N LYS A 6 34.03 49.72 42.08
CA LYS A 6 33.96 49.20 40.71
C LYS A 6 35.38 49.24 40.13
N ILE A 7 35.68 48.42 39.11
CA ILE A 7 36.38 48.75 37.85
C ILE A 7 36.60 47.42 37.09
N THR A 8 35.83 47.16 36.04
CA THR A 8 36.07 47.42 34.60
C THR A 8 36.97 46.38 33.92
N ALA A 9 36.47 45.92 32.78
CA ALA A 9 36.88 44.79 31.97
C ALA A 9 38.26 44.93 31.28
N ALA A 10 38.86 43.78 30.97
CA ALA A 10 39.78 43.64 29.85
C ALA A 10 39.58 42.28 29.15
N LEU A 11 39.11 42.41 27.92
CA LEU A 11 39.03 41.44 26.83
C LEU A 11 40.45 40.96 26.44
N LEU A 12 40.67 39.67 26.12
CA LEU A 12 41.56 39.24 25.03
C LEU A 12 41.58 37.71 24.78
N ILE A 13 40.91 37.34 23.68
CA ILE A 13 41.33 36.48 22.55
C ILE A 13 41.68 35.00 22.80
N GLY A 14 41.02 34.15 22.01
CA GLY A 14 41.03 32.69 22.11
C GLY A 14 42.17 31.98 21.37
N ILE A 15 42.15 30.65 21.48
CA ILE A 15 42.88 29.72 20.61
C ILE A 15 41.99 28.49 20.37
N LEU A 16 41.61 28.29 19.12
CA LEU A 16 41.07 27.03 18.58
C LEU A 16 42.25 26.14 18.19
N ILE A 17 42.36 24.91 18.73
CA ILE A 17 43.12 23.82 18.06
C ILE A 17 42.46 22.46 18.35
N SER A 18 41.79 21.96 17.29
CA SER A 18 41.83 20.63 16.66
C SER A 18 41.88 19.29 17.43
N CYS A 19 41.16 18.33 16.85
CA CYS A 19 40.94 16.94 17.22
C CYS A 19 42.20 16.05 17.27
N ASN A 20 42.17 15.00 18.11
CA ASN A 20 43.10 13.88 18.03
C ASN A 20 42.39 12.52 18.14
N ASN A 21 42.73 11.60 17.22
CA ASN A 21 42.22 10.22 17.11
C ASN A 21 43.08 9.22 17.92
N LYS A 22 42.42 8.11 18.33
CA LYS A 22 42.74 6.96 19.23
C LYS A 22 43.98 6.09 18.80
N PRO A 23 44.43 4.95 19.45
CA PRO A 23 43.79 4.05 20.47
C PRO A 23 44.64 3.20 21.53
N LYS A 24 43.94 2.74 22.62
CA LYS A 24 43.93 1.43 23.40
C LYS A 24 45.21 0.81 24.06
N PRO A 25 45.16 -0.23 24.98
CA PRO A 25 44.08 -0.97 25.72
C PRO A 25 44.36 -1.30 27.24
N VAL A 26 43.43 -1.96 27.97
CA VAL A 26 43.60 -3.18 28.86
C VAL A 26 42.31 -3.45 29.70
N VAL A 27 42.11 -4.72 30.02
CA VAL A 27 40.89 -5.49 30.38
C VAL A 27 40.86 -5.86 31.87
N GLU A 28 39.66 -5.94 32.51
CA GLU A 28 39.30 -7.05 33.42
C GLU A 28 37.77 -7.22 33.57
N LYS A 29 37.31 -8.47 33.69
CA LYS A 29 35.92 -8.96 33.72
C LYS A 29 35.45 -9.18 35.17
N GLU A 30 34.15 -9.06 35.44
CA GLU A 30 33.36 -10.18 35.99
C GLU A 30 31.83 -10.02 35.81
N VAL A 31 31.14 -11.16 35.90
CA VAL A 31 29.85 -11.51 35.30
C VAL A 31 28.73 -11.52 36.34
N SER A 32 27.52 -11.06 35.97
CA SER A 32 26.29 -11.62 36.54
C SER A 32 25.18 -11.69 35.49
N LYS A 33 24.72 -12.91 35.27
CA LYS A 33 23.65 -13.29 34.34
C LYS A 33 22.30 -12.94 34.97
N THR A 34 21.46 -12.21 34.25
CA THR A 34 20.01 -12.46 34.30
C THR A 34 19.44 -12.25 32.91
N ASN A 35 19.18 -13.38 32.25
CA ASN A 35 18.34 -13.43 31.06
C ASN A 35 16.92 -13.04 31.47
N ILE A 36 16.45 -11.88 31.02
CA ILE A 36 15.03 -11.69 30.74
C ILE A 36 14.94 -11.40 29.26
N SER A 37 14.95 -12.50 28.51
CA SER A 37 14.45 -12.56 27.15
C SER A 37 12.95 -12.26 27.22
N LEU A 38 12.56 -11.01 26.96
CA LEU A 38 11.23 -10.74 26.43
C LEU A 38 11.22 -11.19 24.97
N GLN A 39 11.19 -12.51 24.79
CA GLN A 39 10.65 -13.10 23.58
C GLN A 39 9.14 -12.90 23.67
N THR A 40 8.67 -11.78 23.12
CA THR A 40 7.29 -11.73 22.64
C THR A 40 7.25 -12.55 21.36
N ASN A 41 7.32 -13.87 21.49
CA ASN A 41 6.94 -14.81 20.43
C ASN A 41 5.42 -14.83 20.35
N ASN A 42 4.84 -13.72 19.91
CA ASN A 42 3.61 -13.73 19.16
C ASN A 42 3.94 -13.13 17.79
N LYS A 43 4.77 -13.85 17.02
CA LYS A 43 4.65 -13.76 15.56
C LYS A 43 3.28 -14.35 15.24
N ASN A 44 2.26 -13.50 15.32
CA ASN A 44 1.04 -13.73 14.57
C ASN A 44 1.53 -13.72 13.11
N GLU A 45 1.79 -14.90 12.54
CA GLU A 45 2.16 -14.97 11.12
C GLU A 45 1.00 -14.32 10.37
N GLU A 46 1.28 -13.18 9.74
CA GLU A 46 0.32 -12.41 8.97
C GLU A 46 -0.12 -13.27 7.77
N SER A 47 -1.15 -14.06 8.01
CA SER A 47 -1.77 -14.96 7.05
C SER A 47 -2.79 -14.17 6.24
N VAL A 48 -2.74 -14.32 4.92
CA VAL A 48 -3.63 -13.62 4.00
C VAL A 48 -4.92 -14.40 3.72
N GLU A 49 -4.97 -15.65 4.12
CA GLU A 49 -6.15 -16.50 4.07
C GLU A 49 -7.25 -15.94 4.96
N GLY A 50 -8.48 -15.88 4.46
CA GLY A 50 -9.62 -15.39 5.20
C GLY A 50 -10.70 -14.80 4.31
N VAL A 51 -11.78 -14.34 4.95
CA VAL A 51 -12.91 -13.68 4.29
C VAL A 51 -12.78 -12.17 4.52
N TYR A 52 -12.73 -11.43 3.43
CA TYR A 52 -12.63 -9.97 3.41
C TYR A 52 -13.96 -9.40 2.93
N GLU A 53 -14.48 -8.40 3.63
CA GLU A 53 -15.77 -7.80 3.27
C GLU A 53 -15.74 -6.28 3.32
N THR A 54 -16.53 -5.65 2.46
CA THR A 54 -16.76 -4.20 2.53
C THR A 54 -17.56 -3.86 3.79
N GLN A 55 -17.19 -2.77 4.46
CA GLN A 55 -17.99 -2.22 5.54
C GLN A 55 -19.03 -1.23 5.00
N SER A 56 -20.17 -1.16 5.69
CA SER A 56 -21.20 -0.18 5.38
C SER A 56 -20.73 1.21 5.83
N GLU A 57 -20.80 2.19 4.93
CA GLU A 57 -20.46 3.57 5.23
C GLU A 57 -21.70 4.28 5.80
N PRO A 58 -21.63 4.88 7.01
CA PRO A 58 -22.75 5.62 7.56
C PRO A 58 -23.08 6.84 6.66
N GLY A 59 -24.32 6.93 6.20
CA GLY A 59 -24.80 8.04 5.36
C GLY A 59 -24.59 7.87 3.86
N SER A 60 -24.02 6.76 3.40
CA SER A 60 -23.95 6.41 1.98
C SER A 60 -25.12 5.52 1.58
N SER A 61 -25.87 5.93 0.55
CA SER A 61 -26.90 5.09 -0.09
C SER A 61 -26.32 4.05 -1.06
N SER A 62 -25.00 4.04 -1.28
CA SER A 62 -24.36 3.04 -2.15
C SER A 62 -24.25 1.69 -1.45
N ASP A 63 -25.04 0.73 -1.93
CA ASP A 63 -25.01 -0.70 -1.55
C ASP A 63 -23.76 -1.40 -2.11
N CYS A 64 -22.56 -0.92 -1.77
CA CYS A 64 -21.32 -1.62 -2.11
C CYS A 64 -21.10 -2.78 -1.13
N LYS A 65 -21.69 -3.94 -1.44
CA LYS A 65 -21.53 -5.20 -0.70
C LYS A 65 -20.69 -6.17 -1.52
N ILE A 66 -19.42 -6.30 -1.18
CA ILE A 66 -18.48 -7.21 -1.82
C ILE A 66 -17.83 -8.07 -0.74
N SER A 67 -17.66 -9.36 -1.03
CA SER A 67 -16.84 -10.26 -0.24
C SER A 67 -15.82 -10.99 -1.11
N VAL A 68 -14.60 -11.12 -0.62
CA VAL A 68 -13.54 -11.93 -1.21
C VAL A 68 -13.06 -12.93 -0.16
N GLU A 69 -13.19 -14.21 -0.44
CA GLU A 69 -12.57 -15.26 0.37
C GLU A 69 -11.29 -15.72 -0.29
N ILE A 70 -10.16 -15.68 0.43
CA ILE A 70 -8.86 -16.17 -0.03
C ILE A 70 -8.53 -17.47 0.69
N ILE A 71 -8.26 -18.52 -0.08
CA ILE A 71 -8.01 -19.87 0.43
C ILE A 71 -6.64 -20.34 -0.06
N LYS A 72 -5.80 -20.81 0.87
CA LYS A 72 -4.56 -21.50 0.54
C LYS A 72 -4.85 -22.93 0.11
N THR A 73 -4.23 -23.33 -0.98
CA THR A 73 -4.30 -24.66 -1.57
C THR A 73 -2.88 -25.23 -1.72
N LYS A 74 -2.77 -26.49 -2.13
CA LYS A 74 -1.48 -27.11 -2.45
C LYS A 74 -0.73 -26.38 -3.58
N ASN A 75 -1.45 -25.67 -4.45
CA ASN A 75 -0.93 -25.04 -5.68
C ASN A 75 -0.86 -23.51 -5.59
N GLY A 76 -0.79 -22.95 -4.38
CA GLY A 76 -0.86 -21.51 -4.12
C GLY A 76 -2.24 -21.11 -3.61
N TYR A 77 -2.76 -19.96 -4.03
CA TYR A 77 -4.00 -19.42 -3.49
C TYR A 77 -5.11 -19.36 -4.55
N THR A 78 -6.33 -19.60 -4.10
CA THR A 78 -7.55 -19.37 -4.86
C THR A 78 -8.40 -18.33 -4.15
N TYR A 79 -9.27 -17.65 -4.89
CA TYR A 79 -10.25 -16.75 -4.31
C TYR A 79 -11.68 -17.11 -4.72
N PHE A 80 -12.64 -16.67 -3.91
CA PHE A 80 -14.05 -16.60 -4.25
C PHE A 80 -14.55 -15.17 -4.05
N LEU A 81 -14.88 -14.50 -5.15
CA LEU A 81 -15.49 -13.18 -5.17
C LEU A 81 -17.01 -13.32 -5.20
N LYS A 82 -17.70 -12.52 -4.39
CA LYS A 82 -19.15 -12.35 -4.46
C LYS A 82 -19.47 -10.86 -4.39
N THR A 83 -20.23 -10.41 -5.38
CA THR A 83 -20.78 -9.05 -5.46
C THR A 83 -22.31 -9.14 -5.55
N LYS A 84 -22.96 -8.00 -5.82
CA LYS A 84 -24.39 -7.95 -6.13
C LYS A 84 -24.72 -8.67 -7.46
N LEU A 85 -23.83 -8.59 -8.45
CA LEU A 85 -24.09 -9.07 -9.81
C LEU A 85 -23.47 -10.43 -10.10
N ARG A 86 -22.32 -10.74 -9.49
CA ARG A 86 -21.52 -11.90 -9.90
C ARG A 86 -20.92 -12.66 -8.72
N LYS A 87 -20.65 -13.94 -8.99
CA LYS A 87 -19.90 -14.84 -8.12
C LYS A 87 -18.83 -15.52 -8.98
N LEU A 88 -17.56 -15.30 -8.65
CA LEU A 88 -16.44 -15.77 -9.46
C LEU A 88 -15.42 -16.50 -8.59
N LYS A 89 -14.79 -17.52 -9.16
CA LYS A 89 -13.67 -18.23 -8.56
C LYS A 89 -12.47 -18.11 -9.47
N GLY A 90 -11.29 -17.93 -8.88
CA GLY A 90 -10.06 -17.83 -9.65
C GLY A 90 -8.82 -18.05 -8.81
N LYS A 91 -7.65 -17.82 -9.43
CA LYS A 91 -6.35 -17.88 -8.76
C LYS A 91 -6.00 -16.50 -8.19
N ALA A 92 -5.46 -16.48 -6.97
CA ALA A 92 -4.88 -15.29 -6.37
C ALA A 92 -3.35 -15.41 -6.39
N THR A 93 -2.65 -14.38 -6.87
CA THR A 93 -1.19 -14.32 -6.88
C THR A 93 -0.69 -13.15 -6.07
N PHE A 94 0.42 -13.37 -5.37
CA PHE A 94 1.00 -12.43 -4.43
C PHE A 94 2.35 -11.96 -4.93
N SER A 95 2.58 -10.67 -4.83
CA SER A 95 3.89 -10.06 -5.05
C SER A 95 4.14 -9.02 -3.98
N THR A 96 5.42 -8.73 -3.74
CA THR A 96 5.85 -7.58 -2.96
C THR A 96 6.63 -6.69 -3.91
N ASN A 97 6.28 -5.41 -3.99
CA ASN A 97 7.04 -4.46 -4.82
C ASN A 97 8.35 -4.06 -4.13
N GLU A 98 9.18 -3.27 -4.82
CA GLU A 98 10.47 -2.81 -4.32
C GLU A 98 10.36 -1.97 -3.04
N SER A 99 9.23 -1.30 -2.84
CA SER A 99 8.92 -0.51 -1.64
C SER A 99 8.44 -1.36 -0.46
N GLY A 100 8.29 -2.67 -0.63
CA GLY A 100 7.79 -3.58 0.41
C GLY A 100 6.26 -3.68 0.49
N GLU A 101 5.53 -3.01 -0.41
CA GLU A 101 4.08 -3.10 -0.45
C GLU A 101 3.65 -4.44 -1.03
N LYS A 102 2.72 -5.10 -0.34
CA LYS A 102 2.17 -6.39 -0.76
C LYS A 102 0.99 -6.14 -1.70
N ILE A 103 1.00 -6.82 -2.83
CA ILE A 103 -0.05 -6.75 -3.85
C ILE A 103 -0.62 -8.16 -4.05
N ILE A 104 -1.95 -8.25 -4.08
CA ILE A 104 -2.69 -9.44 -4.48
C ILE A 104 -3.32 -9.16 -5.84
N VAL A 105 -3.17 -10.09 -6.78
CA VAL A 105 -3.88 -10.06 -8.06
C VAL A 105 -4.89 -11.20 -8.10
N LEU A 106 -6.17 -10.83 -8.17
CA LEU A 106 -7.30 -11.75 -8.38
C LEU A 106 -7.46 -11.96 -9.88
N LYS A 107 -6.93 -13.06 -10.41
CA LYS A 107 -6.92 -13.33 -11.85
C LYS A 107 -8.30 -13.71 -12.39
N GLY A 108 -8.58 -13.37 -13.65
CA GLY A 108 -9.79 -13.82 -14.35
C GLY A 108 -11.04 -12.98 -14.08
N ILE A 109 -10.89 -11.75 -13.60
CA ILE A 109 -12.00 -10.80 -13.42
C ILE A 109 -11.87 -9.72 -14.49
N GLU A 110 -12.77 -9.75 -15.47
CA GLU A 110 -12.89 -8.65 -16.45
C GLU A 110 -13.38 -7.38 -15.75
N TRP A 111 -12.76 -6.26 -16.11
CA TRP A 111 -13.22 -4.94 -15.69
C TRP A 111 -14.54 -4.62 -16.39
N ASP A 112 -15.38 -3.81 -15.76
CA ASP A 112 -16.70 -3.52 -16.32
C ASP A 112 -16.62 -2.43 -17.41
N GLU A 113 -15.66 -1.50 -17.26
CA GLU A 113 -15.43 -0.42 -18.21
C GLU A 113 -13.92 -0.16 -18.36
N TYR A 114 -13.47 0.07 -19.59
CA TYR A 114 -12.10 0.47 -19.91
C TYR A 114 -12.08 1.27 -21.22
N GLU A 115 -11.71 2.55 -21.14
CA GLU A 115 -11.67 3.45 -22.30
C GLU A 115 -10.25 3.60 -22.87
N GLY A 116 -9.25 2.96 -22.27
CA GLY A 116 -7.86 3.07 -22.72
C GLY A 116 -7.15 4.33 -22.22
N ASP A 117 -5.91 4.50 -22.66
CA ASP A 117 -5.12 5.72 -22.44
C ASP A 117 -5.40 6.73 -23.55
N ILE A 118 -6.24 7.72 -23.26
CA ILE A 118 -6.64 8.77 -24.20
C ILE A 118 -5.71 9.99 -24.14
N SER A 119 -4.60 9.93 -23.38
CA SER A 119 -3.66 11.05 -23.23
C SER A 119 -2.98 11.47 -24.54
N ARG A 120 -3.06 10.64 -25.59
CA ARG A 120 -2.49 10.86 -26.91
C ARG A 120 -3.53 11.21 -27.98
N GLU A 121 -4.81 11.30 -27.63
CA GLU A 121 -5.85 11.76 -28.55
C GLU A 121 -5.76 13.29 -28.66
N GLU A 122 -4.95 13.77 -29.61
CA GLU A 122 -4.91 15.18 -29.95
C GLU A 122 -6.25 15.57 -30.57
N GLY A 123 -6.94 16.54 -29.95
CA GLY A 123 -8.30 16.95 -30.30
C GLY A 123 -8.45 17.46 -31.73
N ASN A 124 -8.63 16.55 -32.69
CA ASN A 124 -9.16 16.87 -33.99
C ASN A 124 -10.69 16.71 -33.96
N ASP A 125 -11.39 17.83 -33.80
CA ASP A 125 -12.85 17.90 -33.87
C ASP A 125 -13.34 17.80 -35.33
N SER A 126 -12.70 16.93 -36.12
CA SER A 126 -12.92 16.77 -37.55
C SER A 126 -12.92 15.29 -37.86
N ILE A 127 -14.14 14.79 -38.09
CA ILE A 127 -14.45 13.48 -38.65
C ILE A 127 -13.59 13.29 -39.91
N ALA A 128 -12.46 12.62 -39.74
CA ALA A 128 -11.76 11.95 -40.81
C ALA A 128 -11.68 10.50 -40.34
N GLU A 129 -12.56 9.67 -40.88
CA GLU A 129 -12.42 8.23 -40.87
C GLU A 129 -11.10 7.89 -41.59
N SER A 130 -9.98 8.00 -40.88
CA SER A 130 -8.67 7.60 -41.37
C SER A 130 -8.46 6.17 -40.91
N GLU A 131 -8.70 5.29 -41.87
CA GLU A 131 -8.40 3.87 -41.92
C GLU A 131 -7.17 3.47 -41.10
N THR A 132 -7.40 3.08 -39.86
CA THR A 132 -6.63 2.05 -39.18
C THR A 132 -7.59 1.39 -38.20
N ASP A 133 -8.31 0.40 -38.73
CA ASP A 133 -9.11 -0.61 -38.02
C ASP A 133 -9.22 -0.42 -36.52
N SER A 134 -10.42 -0.01 -36.10
CA SER A 134 -11.00 -0.14 -34.76
C SER A 134 -10.38 -1.28 -33.98
N LYS A 135 -9.25 -1.04 -33.31
CA LYS A 135 -8.65 -2.04 -32.44
C LYS A 135 -9.56 -2.03 -31.22
N GLN A 136 -10.56 -2.91 -31.24
CA GLN A 136 -11.48 -3.10 -30.12
C GLN A 136 -10.63 -3.21 -28.86
N LEU A 137 -10.73 -2.21 -27.99
CA LEU A 137 -9.93 -2.12 -26.78
C LEU A 137 -10.17 -3.40 -25.98
N GLU A 138 -9.10 -4.18 -25.78
CA GLU A 138 -9.19 -5.40 -24.99
C GLU A 138 -9.37 -5.02 -23.52
N ILE A 139 -10.49 -5.44 -22.92
CA ILE A 139 -10.79 -5.19 -21.52
C ILE A 139 -9.76 -5.94 -20.66
N PRO A 140 -9.08 -5.26 -19.72
CA PRO A 140 -8.12 -5.91 -18.84
C PRO A 140 -8.76 -7.01 -17.98
N VAL A 141 -8.01 -8.10 -17.80
CA VAL A 141 -8.44 -9.25 -16.99
C VAL A 141 -7.59 -9.39 -15.74
N GLY A 142 -8.24 -9.23 -14.59
CA GLY A 142 -7.68 -9.37 -13.26
C GLY A 142 -7.72 -8.07 -12.48
N ILE A 143 -7.96 -8.19 -11.17
CA ILE A 143 -8.03 -7.03 -10.26
C ILE A 143 -6.89 -7.11 -9.25
N GLY A 144 -6.03 -6.10 -9.27
CA GLY A 144 -5.01 -5.88 -8.26
C GLY A 144 -5.58 -5.17 -7.02
N ALA A 145 -5.15 -5.61 -5.84
CA ALA A 145 -5.43 -5.00 -4.55
C ALA A 145 -4.13 -4.85 -3.75
N SER A 146 -3.93 -3.72 -3.09
CA SER A 146 -2.90 -3.63 -2.05
C SER A 146 -3.37 -4.37 -0.80
N TYR A 147 -2.44 -5.01 -0.09
CA TYR A 147 -2.69 -5.74 1.14
C TYR A 147 -1.85 -5.18 2.27
N ALA A 148 -2.52 -4.69 3.31
CA ALA A 148 -1.89 -4.18 4.52
C ALA A 148 -2.79 -4.44 5.73
N THR A 149 -2.26 -5.03 6.79
CA THR A 149 -2.93 -5.20 8.09
C THR A 149 -4.37 -5.67 7.93
N ASP A 150 -4.54 -6.83 7.31
CA ASP A 150 -5.85 -7.47 7.09
C ASP A 150 -6.83 -6.69 6.20
N THR A 151 -6.35 -5.70 5.45
CA THR A 151 -7.16 -4.89 4.54
C THR A 151 -6.71 -5.07 3.10
N LEU A 152 -7.66 -5.34 2.22
CA LEU A 152 -7.50 -5.29 0.76
C LEU A 152 -8.05 -3.97 0.24
N THR A 153 -7.23 -3.21 -0.47
CA THR A 153 -7.67 -1.96 -1.11
C THR A 153 -7.57 -2.10 -2.63
N ILE A 154 -8.72 -2.03 -3.29
CA ILE A 154 -8.83 -2.01 -4.75
C ILE A 154 -9.10 -0.58 -5.19
N GLN A 155 -8.25 -0.02 -6.05
CA GLN A 155 -8.63 1.16 -6.82
C GLN A 155 -9.60 0.73 -7.91
N ASN A 156 -10.87 1.15 -7.78
CA ASN A 156 -11.93 0.73 -8.67
C ASN A 156 -12.07 1.62 -9.89
N TYR A 157 -11.79 2.92 -9.73
CA TYR A 157 -11.95 3.93 -10.77
C TYR A 157 -10.62 4.54 -11.21
N GLY A 158 -10.53 4.77 -12.51
CA GLY A 158 -9.49 5.53 -13.17
C GLY A 158 -9.58 7.04 -12.96
N ASN A 159 -8.87 7.79 -13.81
CA ASN A 159 -8.95 9.24 -13.87
C ASN A 159 -9.37 9.68 -15.29
N ALA A 160 -9.51 10.99 -15.54
CA ALA A 160 -10.00 11.49 -16.82
C ALA A 160 -9.11 11.14 -18.03
N MET A 161 -7.83 10.82 -17.83
CA MET A 161 -6.90 10.47 -18.91
C MET A 161 -6.75 8.95 -19.10
N ASN A 162 -7.16 8.17 -18.11
CA ASN A 162 -7.19 6.71 -18.14
C ASN A 162 -8.43 6.26 -17.37
N SER A 163 -9.56 6.26 -18.08
CA SER A 163 -10.89 6.02 -17.54
C SER A 163 -11.17 4.52 -17.53
N TYR A 164 -11.53 4.02 -16.35
CA TYR A 164 -11.88 2.62 -16.15
C TYR A 164 -12.75 2.45 -14.92
N THR A 165 -13.53 1.37 -14.91
CA THR A 165 -14.30 0.89 -13.77
C THR A 165 -14.11 -0.62 -13.65
N LYS A 166 -13.52 -1.09 -12.54
CA LYS A 166 -13.27 -2.53 -12.35
C LYS A 166 -14.52 -3.31 -11.92
N ILE A 167 -15.30 -2.72 -11.02
CA ILE A 167 -16.52 -3.29 -10.42
C ILE A 167 -17.57 -2.17 -10.34
N SER A 168 -18.36 -2.02 -11.39
CA SER A 168 -19.41 -1.01 -11.57
C SER A 168 -20.53 -1.14 -10.55
N GLU A 169 -20.80 -2.35 -10.05
CA GLU A 169 -21.77 -2.57 -8.98
C GLU A 169 -21.31 -2.05 -7.61
N CYS A 170 -20.11 -1.48 -7.52
CA CYS A 170 -19.65 -0.71 -6.37
C CYS A 170 -19.17 0.68 -6.79
N GLY A 171 -20.00 1.69 -6.56
CA GLY A 171 -19.71 3.10 -6.91
C GLY A 171 -18.58 3.78 -6.15
N ARG A 172 -17.73 3.05 -5.41
CA ARG A 172 -16.65 3.63 -4.59
C ARG A 172 -15.36 3.73 -5.40
N LYS A 173 -14.67 4.88 -5.33
CA LYS A 173 -13.32 5.06 -5.93
C LYS A 173 -12.31 4.01 -5.45
N TYR A 174 -12.31 3.78 -4.14
CA TYR A 174 -11.51 2.76 -3.49
C TYR A 174 -12.43 1.80 -2.75
N ILE A 175 -12.26 0.51 -2.99
CA ILE A 175 -12.99 -0.56 -2.33
C ILE A 175 -12.06 -1.13 -1.28
N GLN A 176 -12.36 -0.85 -0.02
CA GLN A 176 -11.66 -1.45 1.12
C GLN A 176 -12.46 -2.67 1.58
N LEU A 177 -11.80 -3.83 1.60
CA LEU A 177 -12.33 -5.06 2.17
C LEU A 177 -11.49 -5.42 3.38
N ILE A 178 -12.14 -5.54 4.52
CA ILE A 178 -11.48 -5.81 5.81
C ILE A 178 -11.73 -7.26 6.16
N LYS A 179 -10.68 -7.96 6.57
CA LYS A 179 -10.75 -9.35 7.01
C LYS A 179 -11.65 -9.47 8.23
N ARG A 180 -12.48 -10.51 8.23
CA ARG A 180 -13.33 -10.90 9.37
C ARG A 180 -12.63 -11.86 10.31
#